data_AF-A0A498P1C9-F1
#
_entry.id   AF-A0A498P1C9-F1
#
_cell.length_a   1.000
_cell.length_b   1.000
_cell.length_c   1.000
_cell.angle_alpha   90.00
_cell.angle_beta   90.00
_cell.angle_gamma   90.00
#
_symmetry.space_group_name_H-M   'P 1'
#
loop_
_entity.id
_entity.type
_entity.pdbx_description
1 polymer ?
#
loop_
_entity_poly.entity_id
_entity_poly.type
_entity_poly.pdbx_seq_one_letter_code
_entity_poly.pdbx_strand_id
1 'polypeptide(L)'
;MMDDNVYRECLANGTWAKKGNYSQCQEILNEEKKSKLHYHIAVIINYLGHCISLGALLVAFILFMRLRWMKPFWTDLVFPEEVM
;
A
#
# COMPACT_ATOMS: atom_id res chain seq x y z
N MET A 1 -5.98 7.17 30.28
CA MET A 1 -7.42 7.32 30.48
C MET A 1 -7.68 8.80 30.28
N MET A 2 -8.17 9.20 29.10
CA MET A 2 -8.65 10.56 28.89
C MET A 2 -10.15 10.54 29.19
N ASP A 3 -10.55 11.16 30.30
CA ASP A 3 -11.96 11.39 30.62
C ASP A 3 -12.43 12.61 29.81
N ASP A 4 -12.72 12.40 28.53
CA ASP A 4 -13.36 13.38 27.64
C ASP A 4 -14.82 13.59 28.05
N ASN A 5 -15.05 14.39 29.09
CA ASN A 5 -16.37 14.73 29.58
C ASN A 5 -16.96 15.93 28.82
N VAL A 6 -17.90 15.63 27.93
CA VAL A 6 -18.75 16.63 27.27
C VAL A 6 -19.90 16.99 28.21
N TYR A 7 -19.99 18.26 28.59
CA TYR A 7 -21.12 18.74 29.39
C TYR A 7 -22.05 19.62 28.55
N ARG A 8 -23.35 19.46 28.79
CA ARG A 8 -24.40 20.26 28.17
C ARG A 8 -25.24 20.86 29.29
N GLU A 9 -25.28 22.18 29.37
CA GLU A 9 -26.06 22.86 30.40
C GLU A 9 -27.57 22.76 30.13
N CYS A 10 -28.34 22.56 31.20
CA CYS A 10 -29.80 22.64 31.17
C CYS A 10 -30.21 24.05 31.59
N LEU A 11 -31.00 24.74 30.76
CA LEU A 11 -31.51 26.06 31.07
C LEU A 11 -32.59 25.99 32.16
N ALA A 12 -32.73 27.05 32.96
CA ALA A 12 -33.73 27.17 34.02
C ALA A 12 -35.19 27.01 33.54
N ASN A 13 -35.43 27.10 32.23
CA ASN A 13 -36.73 26.86 31.59
C ASN A 13 -37.00 25.37 31.31
N GLY A 14 -36.12 24.47 31.75
CA GLY A 14 -36.25 23.01 31.57
C GLY A 14 -35.82 22.48 30.19
N THR A 15 -35.12 23.28 29.39
CA THR A 15 -34.67 22.90 28.03
C THR A 15 -33.15 22.88 27.94
N TRP A 16 -32.61 22.01 27.09
CA TRP A 16 -31.16 21.87 26.93
C TRP A 16 -30.56 23.00 26.08
N ALA A 17 -29.35 23.45 26.43
CA ALA A 17 -28.64 24.45 25.64
C ALA A 17 -28.36 23.95 24.23
N LYS A 18 -28.47 24.85 23.24
CA LYS A 18 -28.28 24.50 21.82
C LYS A 18 -26.86 24.06 21.48
N LYS A 19 -25.87 24.37 22.32
CA LYS A 19 -24.46 24.03 22.14
C LYS A 19 -23.92 23.37 23.42
N GLY A 20 -23.32 22.18 23.31
CA GLY A 20 -22.55 21.55 24.38
C GLY A 20 -21.11 22.04 24.37
N ASN A 21 -20.41 21.98 25.51
CA ASN A 21 -19.01 22.36 25.54
C ASN A 21 -18.11 21.15 25.21
N TYR A 22 -17.42 21.25 24.07
CA TYR A 22 -16.49 20.24 23.56
C TYR A 22 -15.02 20.62 23.81
N SER A 23 -14.75 21.56 24.72
CA SER A 23 -13.38 22.04 25.00
C SER A 23 -12.41 20.94 25.47
N GLN A 24 -12.93 19.82 25.97
CA GLN A 24 -12.11 18.67 26.38
C GLN A 24 -11.94 17.63 25.28
N CYS A 25 -12.70 17.69 24.17
CA CYS A 25 -12.63 16.70 23.10
C CYS A 25 -11.48 16.96 22.13
N GLN A 26 -10.71 15.92 21.85
CA GLN A 26 -9.64 15.96 20.84
C GLN A 26 -10.20 15.82 19.42
N GLU A 27 -9.60 16.55 18.47
CA GLU A 27 -10.02 16.56 17.08
C GLU A 27 -9.64 15.26 16.32
N ILE A 28 -10.65 14.50 15.90
CA ILE A 28 -10.53 13.22 15.18
C ILE A 28 -9.77 13.36 13.84
N LEU A 29 -9.73 14.58 13.28
CA LEU A 29 -9.11 14.88 11.98
C LEU A 29 -7.58 14.67 11.97
N ASN A 30 -6.92 14.75 13.13
CA ASN A 30 -5.46 14.62 13.22
C ASN A 30 -5.02 13.14 13.10
N GLU A 31 -5.81 12.21 13.67
CA GLU A 31 -5.55 10.77 13.53
C GLU A 31 -5.84 10.28 12.10
N GLU A 32 -6.87 10.79 11.45
CA GLU A 32 -7.18 10.47 10.05
C GLU A 32 -6.02 10.91 9.12
N LYS A 33 -5.48 12.12 9.30
CA LYS A 33 -4.32 12.60 8.54
C LYS A 33 -3.07 11.75 8.76
N LYS A 34 -2.80 11.32 9.99
CA LYS A 34 -1.64 10.47 10.32
C LYS A 34 -1.78 9.06 9.76
N SER A 35 -3.01 8.52 9.71
CA SER A 35 -3.33 7.24 9.06
C SER A 35 -3.14 7.31 7.54
N LYS A 36 -3.57 8.41 6.91
CA LYS A 36 -3.49 8.60 5.46
C LYS A 36 -2.05 8.59 4.92
N LEU A 37 -1.10 9.15 5.67
CA LEU A 37 0.33 9.13 5.30
C LEU A 37 0.93 7.73 5.38
N HIS A 38 0.66 6.97 6.44
CA HIS A 38 1.13 5.58 6.55
C HIS A 38 0.51 4.67 5.49
N TYR A 39 -0.77 4.89 5.18
CA TYR A 39 -1.45 4.19 4.09
C TYR A 39 -0.80 4.46 2.74
N HIS A 40 -0.44 5.72 2.46
CA HIS A 40 0.21 6.09 1.20
C HIS A 40 1.57 5.40 1.02
N ILE A 41 2.35 5.27 2.09
CA ILE A 41 3.64 4.56 2.07
C ILE A 41 3.44 3.07 1.78
N ALA A 42 2.46 2.43 2.42
CA ALA A 42 2.16 1.01 2.20
C ALA A 42 1.75 0.74 0.73
N VAL A 43 0.95 1.63 0.14
CA VAL A 43 0.53 1.51 -1.27
C VAL A 43 1.71 1.69 -2.22
N ILE A 44 2.62 2.64 -1.96
CA ILE A 44 3.81 2.85 -2.79
C ILE A 44 4.70 1.59 -2.80
N ILE A 45 4.95 1.00 -1.63
CA ILE A 45 5.80 -0.19 -1.51
C ILE A 45 5.17 -1.37 -2.26
N ASN A 46 3.86 -1.58 -2.11
CA ASN A 46 3.14 -2.63 -2.81
C ASN A 46 3.23 -2.46 -4.34
N TYR A 47 3.03 -1.24 -4.82
CA TYR A 47 3.10 -0.94 -6.25
C TYR A 47 4.51 -1.15 -6.82
N LEU A 48 5.55 -0.62 -6.16
CA LEU A 48 6.95 -0.79 -6.58
C LEU A 48 7.35 -2.27 -6.62
N GLY A 49 7.01 -3.03 -5.57
CA GLY A 49 7.27 -4.47 -5.52
C GLY A 49 6.59 -5.24 -6.65
N HIS A 50 5.35 -4.88 -6.99
CA HIS A 50 4.62 -5.51 -8.07
C HIS A 50 5.21 -5.18 -9.45
N CYS A 51 5.62 -3.92 -9.68
CA CYS A 51 6.28 -3.51 -10.93
C CYS A 51 7.62 -4.24 -11.13
N ILE A 52 8.44 -4.38 -10.09
CA ILE A 52 9.72 -5.10 -10.16
C ILE A 52 9.49 -6.59 -10.43
N SER A 53 8.53 -7.21 -9.75
CA SER A 53 8.20 -8.63 -9.94
C SER A 53 7.72 -8.92 -11.36
N LEU A 54 6.82 -8.08 -11.88
CA LEU A 54 6.34 -8.17 -13.26
C LEU A 54 7.49 -7.95 -14.26
N GLY A 55 8.34 -6.94 -14.02
CA GLY A 55 9.50 -6.66 -14.86
C GLY A 55 10.48 -7.83 -14.92
N ALA A 56 10.81 -8.44 -13.78
CA ALA A 56 11.69 -9.60 -13.71
C ALA A 56 11.11 -10.80 -14.48
N LEU A 57 9.81 -11.06 -14.32
CA LEU A 57 9.13 -12.14 -15.04
C LEU A 57 9.13 -11.91 -16.56
N LEU A 58 8.89 -10.67 -17.01
CA LEU A 58 8.93 -10.32 -18.43
C LEU A 58 10.33 -10.49 -19.02
N VAL A 59 11.37 -10.03 -18.32
CA VAL A 59 12.77 -10.21 -18.75
C VAL A 59 13.10 -11.69 -18.87
N ALA A 60 12.76 -12.51 -17.86
CA ALA A 60 12.96 -13.95 -17.90
C ALA A 60 12.24 -14.57 -19.10
N PHE A 61 10.96 -14.22 -19.32
CA PHE A 61 10.18 -14.72 -20.45
C PHE A 61 10.80 -14.35 -21.80
N ILE A 62 11.25 -13.11 -21.97
CA ILE A 62 11.91 -12.65 -23.20
C ILE A 62 13.23 -13.41 -23.43
N LEU A 63 14.03 -13.62 -22.39
CA LEU A 63 15.27 -14.40 -22.48
C LEU A 63 14.97 -15.85 -22.88
N PHE A 64 14.00 -16.51 -22.23
CA PHE A 64 13.58 -17.86 -22.59
C PHE A 64 13.07 -17.94 -24.02
N MET A 65 12.27 -16.98 -24.47
CA MET A 65 11.79 -16.90 -25.85
C MET A 65 12.97 -16.75 -26.80
N ARG A 66 13.83 -15.73 -26.62
CA ARG A 66 15.01 -15.49 -27.48
C ARG A 66 15.94 -16.70 -27.55
N LEU A 67 16.20 -17.34 -26.42
CA LEU A 67 17.00 -18.58 -26.34
C LEU A 67 16.28 -19.79 -26.95
N ARG A 68 14.94 -19.84 -26.97
CA ARG A 68 14.15 -20.88 -27.65
C ARG A 68 14.16 -20.68 -29.18
N TRP A 69 14.08 -19.44 -29.66
CA TRP A 69 14.15 -19.10 -31.09
C TRP A 69 15.56 -19.30 -31.69
N MET A 70 16.61 -19.29 -30.85
CA MET A 70 18.01 -19.54 -31.25
C MET A 70 18.44 -21.02 -31.13
N LYS A 71 17.57 -21.91 -30.65
CA LYS A 71 17.90 -23.35 -30.51
C LYS A 71 18.20 -24.09 -31.82
N PRO A 72 17.72 -23.74 -33.02
CA PRO A 72 18.20 -24.42 -34.23
C PRO A 72 19.52 -23.86 -34.78
N PHE A 73 20.19 -22.92 -34.11
CA PHE A 73 21.48 -22.36 -34.58
C PHE A 73 22.64 -22.50 -33.60
N TRP A 74 22.38 -22.44 -32.28
CA TRP A 74 23.46 -22.48 -31.27
C TRP A 74 23.74 -23.88 -30.70
N THR A 75 22.84 -24.85 -30.84
CA THR A 75 23.11 -26.22 -30.39
C THR A 75 24.22 -26.91 -31.20
N ASP A 76 24.41 -26.54 -32.46
CA ASP A 76 25.43 -27.16 -33.33
C ASP A 76 26.85 -26.56 -33.17
N LEU A 77 27.01 -25.39 -32.52
CA LEU A 77 28.32 -24.72 -32.40
C LEU A 77 28.89 -24.67 -30.98
N VAL A 78 28.07 -24.81 -29.93
CA VAL A 78 28.50 -24.69 -28.52
C VAL A 78 28.51 -26.02 -27.77
N PHE A 79 27.89 -27.08 -28.28
CA PHE A 79 27.84 -28.38 -27.60
C PHE A 79 28.05 -29.60 -28.53
N PRO A 80 29.29 -29.90 -28.98
CA PRO A 80 29.60 -31.16 -29.65
C PRO A 80 29.80 -32.36 -28.68
N GLU A 81 29.76 -32.18 -27.35
CA GLU A 81 30.21 -33.22 -26.39
C GLU A 81 29.20 -33.58 -25.26
N GLU A 82 27.90 -33.33 -25.42
CA GLU A 82 26.87 -33.82 -24.46
C GLU A 82 25.71 -34.55 -25.17
N VAL A 83 26.04 -35.41 -26.14
CA VAL A 83 25.15 -36.51 -26.60
C VAL A 83 25.89 -37.84 -26.46
N MET A 84 25.81 -38.40 -25.24
CA MET A 84 25.88 -39.84 -24.96
C MET A 84 24.81 -40.17 -23.92
#